data_AF-A0A9D8RK51-F1
#
_entry.id   AF-A0A9D8RK51-F1
#
_cell.length_a   1.000
_cell.length_b   1.000
_cell.length_c   1.000
_cell.angle_alpha   90.00
_cell.angle_beta   90.00
_cell.angle_gamma   90.00
#
_symmetry.space_group_name_H-M   'P 1'
#
loop_
_entity.id
_entity.type
_entity.pdbx_description
1 polymer ?
#
loop_
_entity_poly.entity_id
_entity_poly.type
_entity_poly.pdbx_seq_one_letter_code
_entity_poly.pdbx_strand_id
1 'polypeptide(L)'
;PSGEQVCERLRSVVAELKDLGQLVADDSERIEADPERLQRLTDRVNLIYSLCQKHRVKDLDELLAVGERLAEQLSAITHSDERIDEQREKIAALKQKAERLAEKIHALRVKASAKMSKSVVQMLVQLGMAEARFEVEVEPTQELTQSGADRIRYMFSANGRLAPQPVEKIASGGEISRVMLSLKALLAEKSKLPTIIFDEIDTGVSGRIADAMGEIINSLGENMQVVAITHLPQVASKGEAHFVVYKHDSRTNLTRLGDEERVTEIAKMLSGSEISSAALSQARLLLGVEPKTTLF
;
A
#
# COMPACT_ATOMS: atom_id res chain seq x y z
N PRO A 1 103.43 -53.75 36.66
CA PRO A 1 102.63 -53.28 37.82
C PRO A 1 101.36 -52.50 37.44
N SER A 2 101.37 -51.64 36.40
CA SER A 2 100.20 -50.83 36.02
C SER A 2 99.20 -51.52 35.09
N GLY A 3 99.64 -52.41 34.18
CA GLY A 3 98.77 -53.07 33.20
C GLY A 3 97.77 -54.07 33.81
N GLU A 4 98.14 -54.71 34.92
CA GLU A 4 97.31 -55.73 35.58
C GLU A 4 96.11 -55.09 36.31
N GLN A 5 96.33 -53.97 37.01
CA GLN A 5 95.27 -53.15 37.61
C GLN A 5 94.31 -52.55 36.57
N VAL A 6 94.82 -52.16 35.39
CA VAL A 6 93.97 -51.67 34.29
C VAL A 6 93.10 -52.79 33.74
N CYS A 7 93.66 -53.98 33.51
CA CYS A 7 92.90 -55.16 33.07
C CYS A 7 91.80 -55.57 34.07
N GLU A 8 92.09 -55.49 35.37
CA GLU A 8 91.13 -55.81 36.42
C GLU A 8 89.98 -54.80 36.49
N ARG A 9 90.28 -53.48 36.42
CA ARG A 9 89.25 -52.44 36.30
C ARG A 9 88.43 -52.58 35.03
N LEU A 10 89.05 -52.94 33.90
CA LEU A 10 88.34 -53.12 32.63
C LEU A 10 87.40 -54.33 32.67
N ARG A 11 87.79 -55.44 33.33
CA ARG A 11 86.90 -56.56 33.60
C ARG A 11 85.74 -56.19 34.52
N SER A 12 85.99 -55.38 35.56
CA SER A 12 84.95 -54.88 36.45
C SER A 12 83.93 -54.01 35.72
N VAL A 13 84.40 -53.08 34.87
CA VAL A 13 83.50 -52.22 34.07
C VAL A 13 82.72 -53.04 33.04
N VAL A 14 83.33 -54.06 32.42
CA VAL A 14 82.61 -54.97 31.51
C VAL A 14 81.55 -55.79 32.25
N ALA A 15 81.81 -56.21 33.49
CA ALA A 15 80.82 -56.87 34.33
C ALA A 15 79.67 -55.92 34.69
N GLU A 16 79.96 -54.70 35.13
CA GLU A 16 78.93 -53.67 35.40
C GLU A 16 78.10 -53.32 34.17
N LEU A 17 78.71 -53.22 32.98
CA LEU A 17 77.98 -52.96 31.74
C LEU A 17 77.07 -54.12 31.34
N LYS A 18 77.48 -55.37 31.62
CA LYS A 18 76.62 -56.54 31.42
C LYS A 18 75.46 -56.55 32.41
N ASP A 19 75.71 -56.23 33.67
CA ASP A 19 74.69 -56.16 34.71
C ASP A 19 73.68 -55.04 34.43
N LEU A 20 74.16 -53.86 33.99
CA LEU A 20 73.29 -52.76 33.54
C LEU A 20 72.50 -53.14 32.28
N GLY A 21 73.11 -53.84 31.34
CA GLY A 21 72.44 -54.35 30.15
C GLY A 21 71.32 -55.34 30.50
N GLN A 22 71.57 -56.21 31.48
CA GLN A 22 70.59 -57.16 32.00
C GLN A 22 69.45 -56.42 32.72
N LEU A 23 69.77 -55.45 33.57
CA LEU A 23 68.79 -54.60 34.24
C LEU A 23 67.87 -53.88 33.26
N VAL A 24 68.40 -53.31 32.17
CA VAL A 24 67.59 -52.63 31.15
C VAL A 24 66.73 -53.62 30.35
N ALA A 25 67.25 -54.82 30.07
CA ALA A 25 66.47 -55.87 29.42
C ALA A 25 65.30 -56.35 30.30
N ASP A 26 65.58 -56.63 31.56
CA ASP A 26 64.57 -57.05 32.55
C ASP A 26 63.53 -55.94 32.78
N ASP A 27 63.93 -54.67 32.85
CA ASP A 27 63.00 -53.54 33.01
C ASP A 27 62.17 -53.29 31.72
N SER A 28 62.73 -53.55 30.54
CA SER A 28 61.99 -53.52 29.26
C SER A 28 60.97 -54.64 29.16
N GLU A 29 61.21 -55.81 29.74
CA GLU A 29 60.23 -56.89 29.85
C GLU A 29 59.12 -56.57 30.88
N ARG A 30 59.41 -55.73 31.88
CA ARG A 30 58.42 -55.23 32.86
C ARG A 30 57.51 -54.12 32.34
N ILE A 31 57.78 -53.56 31.15
CA ILE A 31 56.82 -52.71 30.43
C ILE A 31 55.71 -53.63 29.89
N GLU A 32 54.88 -54.16 30.78
CA GLU A 32 53.67 -54.89 30.42
C GLU A 32 52.70 -53.89 29.79
N ALA A 33 52.54 -53.97 28.46
CA ALA A 33 51.40 -53.39 27.79
C ALA A 33 50.16 -54.13 28.31
N ASP A 34 49.50 -53.59 29.34
CA ASP A 34 48.24 -54.08 29.91
C ASP A 34 47.31 -54.56 28.76
N PRO A 35 47.20 -55.88 28.55
CA PRO A 35 46.55 -56.41 27.35
C PRO A 35 45.07 -56.07 27.32
N GLU A 36 44.43 -55.97 28.49
CA GLU A 36 43.04 -55.56 28.60
C GLU A 36 42.86 -54.09 28.24
N ARG A 37 43.75 -53.22 28.71
CA ARG A 37 43.71 -51.80 28.36
C ARG A 37 43.99 -51.59 26.88
N LEU A 38 44.95 -52.32 26.30
CA LEU A 38 45.24 -52.26 24.86
C LEU A 38 44.02 -52.71 24.05
N GLN A 39 43.37 -53.80 24.45
CA GLN A 39 42.15 -54.28 23.81
C GLN A 39 41.03 -53.23 23.88
N ARG A 40 40.77 -52.66 25.07
CA ARG A 40 39.75 -51.59 25.24
C ARG A 40 40.02 -50.37 24.37
N LEU A 41 41.29 -49.94 24.24
CA LEU A 41 41.66 -48.81 23.39
C LEU A 41 41.50 -49.15 21.91
N THR A 42 41.91 -50.35 21.51
CA THR A 42 41.77 -50.84 20.13
C THR A 42 40.29 -50.92 19.73
N ASP A 43 39.43 -51.46 20.59
CA ASP A 43 37.99 -51.53 20.36
C ASP A 43 37.36 -50.14 20.24
N ARG A 44 37.79 -49.18 21.09
CA ARG A 44 37.32 -47.79 21.02
C ARG A 44 37.73 -47.11 19.71
N VAL A 45 38.96 -47.32 19.25
CA VAL A 45 39.45 -46.78 17.98
C VAL A 45 38.71 -47.40 16.79
N ASN A 46 38.49 -48.72 16.82
CA ASN A 46 37.71 -49.43 15.80
C ASN A 46 36.26 -48.93 15.74
N LEU A 47 35.64 -48.67 16.90
CA LEU A 47 34.30 -48.09 16.95
C LEU A 47 34.28 -46.71 16.29
N ILE A 48 35.23 -45.83 16.59
CA ILE A 48 35.32 -44.50 15.96
C ILE A 48 35.47 -44.63 14.45
N TYR A 49 36.38 -45.46 13.95
CA TYR A 49 36.55 -45.67 12.52
C TYR A 49 35.29 -46.24 11.85
N SER A 50 34.60 -47.19 12.48
CA SER A 50 33.35 -47.73 11.96
C SER A 50 32.26 -46.67 11.84
N LEU A 51 32.18 -45.74 12.80
CA LEU A 51 31.25 -44.62 12.79
C LEU A 51 31.65 -43.57 11.73
N CYS A 52 32.94 -43.24 11.61
CA CYS A 52 33.44 -42.37 10.55
C CYS A 52 33.10 -42.93 9.16
N GLN A 53 33.30 -44.23 8.95
CA GLN A 53 32.96 -44.89 7.68
C GLN A 53 31.44 -44.89 7.44
N LYS A 54 30.63 -45.21 8.45
CA LYS A 54 29.16 -45.20 8.36
C LYS A 54 28.62 -43.83 7.96
N HIS A 55 29.16 -42.77 8.56
CA HIS A 55 28.74 -41.39 8.33
C HIS A 55 29.52 -40.68 7.20
N ARG A 56 30.47 -41.38 6.56
CA ARG A 56 31.32 -40.91 5.44
C ARG A 56 32.10 -39.63 5.79
N VAL A 57 32.70 -39.61 6.97
CA VAL A 57 33.53 -38.52 7.48
C VAL A 57 34.98 -38.97 7.67
N LYS A 58 35.91 -38.02 7.64
CA LYS A 58 37.35 -38.29 7.58
C LYS A 58 37.98 -38.51 8.95
N ASP A 59 37.47 -37.84 9.98
CA ASP A 59 38.03 -37.83 11.32
C ASP A 59 36.94 -37.74 12.40
N LEU A 60 37.40 -37.69 13.66
CA LEU A 60 36.54 -37.63 14.84
C LEU A 60 35.81 -36.29 14.96
N ASP A 61 36.41 -35.18 14.55
CA ASP A 61 35.82 -33.84 14.67
C ASP A 61 34.64 -33.70 13.71
N GLU A 62 34.79 -34.17 12.46
CA GLU A 62 33.68 -34.26 11.51
C GLU A 62 32.57 -35.21 12.00
N LEU A 63 32.92 -36.30 12.68
CA LEU A 63 31.94 -37.23 13.27
C LEU A 63 31.13 -36.58 14.41
N LEU A 64 31.78 -35.81 15.28
CA LEU A 64 31.11 -35.06 16.35
C LEU A 64 30.19 -33.98 15.77
N ALA A 65 30.63 -33.26 14.73
CA ALA A 65 29.79 -32.29 14.03
C ALA A 65 28.55 -32.95 13.39
N VAL A 66 28.67 -34.17 12.85
CA VAL A 66 27.52 -34.95 12.39
C VAL A 66 26.57 -35.29 13.54
N GLY A 67 27.10 -35.66 14.71
CA GLY A 67 26.32 -35.93 15.91
C GLY A 67 25.53 -34.71 16.40
N GLU A 68 26.19 -33.56 16.49
CA GLU A 68 25.54 -32.27 16.85
C GLU A 68 24.44 -31.92 15.85
N ARG A 69 24.72 -32.00 14.55
CA ARG A 69 23.71 -31.74 13.51
C ARG A 69 22.52 -32.68 13.61
N LEU A 70 22.75 -33.98 13.85
CA LEU A 70 21.67 -34.95 14.00
C LEU A 70 20.85 -34.68 15.27
N ALA A 71 21.49 -34.29 16.36
CA ALA A 71 20.81 -33.90 17.60
C ALA A 71 19.95 -32.64 17.41
N GLU A 72 20.47 -31.63 16.70
CA GLU A 72 19.70 -30.43 16.33
C GLU A 72 18.51 -30.77 15.43
N GLN A 73 18.71 -31.61 14.41
CA GLN A 73 17.63 -32.07 13.53
C GLN A 73 16.56 -32.83 14.30
N LEU A 74 16.96 -33.72 15.21
CA LEU A 74 16.03 -34.49 16.04
C LEU A 74 15.26 -33.58 16.99
N SER A 75 15.91 -32.59 17.61
CA SER A 75 15.26 -31.59 18.45
C SER A 75 14.24 -30.75 17.65
N ALA A 76 14.60 -30.32 16.45
CA ALA A 76 13.70 -29.58 15.58
C ALA A 76 12.47 -30.38 15.17
N ILE A 77 12.59 -31.69 14.96
CA ILE A 77 11.48 -32.60 14.68
C ILE A 77 10.64 -32.86 15.93
N THR A 78 11.28 -33.08 17.08
CA THR A 78 10.57 -33.39 18.33
C THR A 78 9.71 -32.23 18.81
N HIS A 79 10.16 -30.99 18.59
CA HIS A 79 9.44 -29.77 18.97
C HIS A 79 8.68 -29.12 17.79
N SER A 80 8.58 -29.76 16.62
CA SER A 80 7.91 -29.15 15.47
C SER A 80 6.43 -28.97 15.72
N ASP A 81 5.78 -29.94 16.36
CA ASP A 81 4.34 -29.92 16.61
C ASP A 81 3.98 -28.83 17.63
N GLU A 82 4.74 -28.72 18.73
CA GLU A 82 4.59 -27.65 19.72
C GLU A 82 4.75 -26.27 19.06
N ARG A 83 5.77 -26.08 18.20
CA ARG A 83 5.97 -24.83 17.46
C ARG A 83 4.84 -24.54 16.48
N ILE A 84 4.30 -25.55 15.80
CA ILE A 84 3.17 -25.39 14.89
C ILE A 84 1.93 -24.95 15.67
N ASP A 85 1.66 -25.55 16.81
CA ASP A 85 0.50 -25.22 17.64
C ASP A 85 0.62 -23.81 18.23
N GLU A 86 1.80 -23.41 18.72
CA GLU A 86 2.05 -22.01 19.12
C GLU A 86 1.78 -21.01 17.99
N GLN A 87 2.22 -21.32 16.76
CA GLN A 87 1.99 -20.43 15.61
C GLN A 87 0.52 -20.41 15.20
N ARG A 88 -0.20 -21.54 15.29
CA ARG A 88 -1.64 -21.60 15.07
C ARG A 88 -2.40 -20.74 16.06
N GLU A 89 -2.05 -20.81 17.35
CA GLU A 89 -2.64 -19.94 18.39
C GLU A 89 -2.37 -18.47 18.10
N LYS A 90 -1.13 -18.11 17.73
CA LYS A 90 -0.77 -16.74 17.35
C LYS A 90 -1.57 -16.25 16.13
N ILE A 91 -1.70 -17.08 15.09
CA ILE A 91 -2.50 -16.77 13.90
C ILE A 91 -3.98 -16.57 14.27
N ALA A 92 -4.54 -17.45 15.10
CA ALA A 92 -5.93 -17.34 15.55
C ALA A 92 -6.18 -16.05 16.34
N ALA A 93 -5.29 -15.69 17.27
CA ALA A 93 -5.38 -14.46 18.05
C ALA A 93 -5.26 -13.20 17.17
N LEU A 94 -4.32 -13.19 16.20
CA LEU A 94 -4.15 -12.09 15.25
C LEU A 94 -5.36 -11.96 14.32
N LYS A 95 -5.92 -13.08 13.86
CA LYS A 95 -7.13 -13.11 13.03
C LYS A 95 -8.32 -12.50 13.78
N GLN A 96 -8.56 -12.92 15.03
CA GLN A 96 -9.64 -12.36 15.85
C GLN A 96 -9.46 -10.84 16.08
N LYS A 97 -8.22 -10.38 16.27
CA LYS A 97 -7.93 -8.95 16.38
C LYS A 97 -8.24 -8.21 15.07
N ALA A 98 -7.88 -8.78 13.92
CA ALA A 98 -8.17 -8.21 12.61
C ALA A 98 -9.68 -8.14 12.33
N GLU A 99 -10.44 -9.18 12.68
CA GLU A 99 -11.91 -9.21 12.57
C GLU A 99 -12.56 -8.10 13.39
N ARG A 100 -12.17 -7.93 14.66
CA ARG A 100 -12.68 -6.83 15.50
C ARG A 100 -12.35 -5.44 14.94
N LEU A 101 -11.20 -5.28 14.28
CA LEU A 101 -10.83 -4.02 13.63
C LEU A 101 -11.66 -3.79 12.37
N ALA A 102 -11.90 -4.86 11.58
CA ALA A 102 -12.76 -4.79 10.40
C ALA A 102 -14.21 -4.42 10.77
N GLU A 103 -14.77 -4.99 11.85
CA GLU A 103 -16.09 -4.61 12.37
C GLU A 103 -16.19 -3.13 12.74
N LYS A 104 -15.14 -2.59 13.39
CA LYS A 104 -15.07 -1.15 13.71
C LYS A 104 -15.06 -0.29 12.45
N ILE A 105 -14.29 -0.69 11.43
CA ILE A 105 -14.24 0.00 10.13
C ILE A 105 -15.61 -0.05 9.45
N HIS A 106 -16.26 -1.21 9.45
CA HIS A 106 -17.60 -1.40 8.89
C HIS A 106 -18.61 -0.44 9.53
N ALA A 107 -18.68 -0.40 10.86
CA ALA A 107 -19.60 0.50 11.57
C ALA A 107 -19.34 1.99 11.24
N LEU A 108 -18.07 2.39 11.11
CA LEU A 108 -17.71 3.75 10.70
C LEU A 108 -18.12 4.04 9.25
N ARG A 109 -17.96 3.06 8.34
CA ARG A 109 -18.39 3.17 6.94
C ARG A 109 -19.89 3.32 6.82
N VAL A 110 -20.68 2.53 7.53
CA VAL A 110 -22.15 2.62 7.54
C VAL A 110 -22.62 3.99 8.04
N LYS A 111 -21.94 4.57 9.04
CA LYS A 111 -22.27 5.92 9.52
C LYS A 111 -21.88 6.99 8.48
N ALA A 112 -20.71 6.84 7.86
CA ALA A 112 -20.22 7.78 6.86
C ALA A 112 -21.03 7.74 5.55
N SER A 113 -21.46 6.55 5.11
CA SER A 113 -22.27 6.33 3.92
C SER A 113 -23.59 7.09 3.99
N ALA A 114 -24.30 7.00 5.12
CA ALA A 114 -25.55 7.73 5.33
C ALA A 114 -25.36 9.27 5.22
N LYS A 115 -24.29 9.79 5.82
CA LYS A 115 -23.97 11.23 5.74
C LYS A 115 -23.63 11.65 4.30
N MET A 116 -22.77 10.88 3.63
CA MET A 116 -22.36 11.11 2.25
C MET A 116 -23.56 11.08 1.31
N SER A 117 -24.42 10.07 1.42
CA SER A 117 -25.64 9.95 0.62
C SER A 117 -26.53 11.17 0.74
N LYS A 118 -26.77 11.65 1.97
CA LYS A 118 -27.60 12.84 2.19
C LYS A 118 -27.00 14.08 1.53
N SER A 119 -25.70 14.31 1.69
CA SER A 119 -25.01 15.47 1.10
C SER A 119 -25.03 15.43 -0.43
N VAL A 120 -24.79 14.27 -1.03
CA VAL A 120 -24.83 14.11 -2.49
C VAL A 120 -26.24 14.33 -3.03
N VAL A 121 -27.28 13.77 -2.40
CA VAL A 121 -28.67 14.00 -2.81
C VAL A 121 -29.05 15.48 -2.71
N GLN A 122 -28.67 16.19 -1.64
CA GLN A 122 -28.94 17.62 -1.50
C GLN A 122 -28.34 18.44 -2.66
N MET A 123 -27.12 18.11 -3.08
CA MET A 123 -26.47 18.79 -4.21
C MET A 123 -27.11 18.43 -5.55
N LEU A 124 -27.48 17.16 -5.74
CA LEU A 124 -28.18 16.71 -6.95
C LEU A 124 -29.53 17.39 -7.13
N VAL A 125 -30.26 17.67 -6.04
CA VAL A 125 -31.50 18.45 -6.08
C VAL A 125 -31.26 19.88 -6.57
N GLN A 126 -30.18 20.54 -6.10
CA GLN A 126 -29.79 21.87 -6.59
C GLN A 126 -29.41 21.84 -8.07
N LEU A 127 -28.80 20.74 -8.52
CA LEU A 127 -28.44 20.48 -9.92
C LEU A 127 -29.62 19.97 -10.78
N GLY A 128 -30.87 20.20 -10.34
CA GLY A 128 -32.08 19.92 -11.11
C GLY A 128 -32.54 18.46 -11.11
N MET A 129 -31.98 17.61 -10.25
CA MET A 129 -32.35 16.20 -10.13
C MET A 129 -33.19 15.94 -8.86
N ALA A 130 -34.37 16.55 -8.80
CA ALA A 130 -35.22 16.55 -7.61
C ALA A 130 -35.63 15.14 -7.11
N GLU A 131 -35.76 14.19 -8.03
CA GLU A 131 -36.12 12.79 -7.71
C GLU A 131 -34.90 11.86 -7.63
N ALA A 132 -33.68 12.40 -7.64
CA ALA A 132 -32.48 11.57 -7.61
C ALA A 132 -32.35 10.81 -6.29
N ARG A 133 -31.92 9.55 -6.41
CA ARG A 133 -31.54 8.70 -5.28
C ARG A 133 -30.05 8.38 -5.40
N PHE A 134 -29.34 8.50 -4.29
CA PHE A 134 -27.93 8.11 -4.20
C PHE A 134 -27.68 7.37 -2.90
N GLU A 135 -27.20 6.14 -3.01
CA GLU A 135 -27.00 5.21 -1.90
C GLU A 135 -25.57 4.68 -1.95
N VAL A 136 -24.88 4.70 -0.81
CA VAL A 136 -23.57 4.05 -0.68
C VAL A 136 -23.80 2.74 0.08
N GLU A 137 -23.77 1.65 -0.66
CA GLU A 137 -23.98 0.31 -0.14
C GLU A 137 -22.67 -0.22 0.46
N VAL A 138 -22.75 -0.72 1.70
CA VAL A 138 -21.62 -1.26 2.45
C VAL A 138 -21.96 -2.71 2.80
N GLU A 139 -21.49 -3.65 1.97
CA GLU A 139 -21.76 -5.08 2.14
C GLU A 139 -20.58 -5.76 2.86
N PRO A 140 -20.80 -6.44 4.00
CA PRO A 140 -19.76 -7.24 4.64
C PRO A 140 -19.29 -8.38 3.71
N THR A 141 -17.99 -8.64 3.69
CA THR A 141 -17.36 -9.76 2.99
C THR A 141 -16.80 -10.77 3.97
N GLN A 142 -16.70 -12.04 3.57
CA GLN A 142 -16.10 -13.09 4.41
C GLN A 142 -14.57 -12.98 4.50
N GLU A 143 -13.95 -12.31 3.54
CA GLU A 143 -12.50 -12.16 3.46
C GLU A 143 -12.03 -10.84 4.07
N LEU A 144 -11.01 -10.94 4.94
CA LEU A 144 -10.27 -9.79 5.42
C LEU A 144 -9.33 -9.29 4.32
N THR A 145 -9.44 -8.02 3.99
CA THR A 145 -8.50 -7.33 3.09
C THR A 145 -7.68 -6.30 3.88
N GLN A 146 -6.68 -5.70 3.23
CA GLN A 146 -5.90 -4.61 3.83
C GLN A 146 -6.76 -3.40 4.24
N SER A 147 -7.94 -3.24 3.64
CA SER A 147 -8.85 -2.13 3.92
C SER A 147 -10.08 -2.52 4.77
N GLY A 148 -10.09 -3.72 5.37
CA GLY A 148 -11.23 -4.25 6.12
C GLY A 148 -11.97 -5.36 5.37
N ALA A 149 -13.21 -5.61 5.75
CA ALA A 149 -14.03 -6.72 5.22
C ALA A 149 -15.35 -6.20 4.64
N ASP A 150 -15.29 -5.13 3.84
CA ASP A 150 -16.47 -4.58 3.19
C ASP A 150 -16.25 -4.41 1.69
N ARG A 151 -17.30 -4.68 0.93
CA ARG A 151 -17.47 -4.25 -0.45
C ARG A 151 -18.32 -2.98 -0.47
N ILE A 152 -17.79 -1.92 -1.06
CA ILE A 152 -18.48 -0.63 -1.17
C ILE A 152 -18.98 -0.46 -2.61
N ARG A 153 -20.27 -0.15 -2.78
CA ARG A 153 -20.86 0.20 -4.08
C ARG A 153 -21.56 1.55 -4.00
N TYR A 154 -21.32 2.40 -5.01
CA TYR A 154 -22.05 3.66 -5.18
C TYR A 154 -23.21 3.41 -6.13
N MET A 155 -24.42 3.60 -5.63
CA MET A 155 -25.66 3.31 -6.32
C MET A 155 -26.41 4.62 -6.58
N PHE A 156 -26.94 4.78 -7.78
CA PHE A 156 -27.65 5.98 -8.17
C PHE A 156 -28.85 5.68 -9.07
N SER A 157 -29.88 6.50 -8.95
CA SER A 157 -30.97 6.60 -9.92
C SER A 157 -31.33 8.07 -10.10
N ALA A 158 -31.46 8.51 -11.36
CA ALA A 158 -31.99 9.84 -11.68
C ALA A 158 -33.50 9.95 -11.47
N ASN A 159 -34.21 8.80 -11.45
CA ASN A 159 -35.66 8.71 -11.32
C ASN A 159 -36.03 8.00 -10.02
N GLY A 160 -36.77 8.68 -9.16
CA GLY A 160 -37.14 8.16 -7.84
C GLY A 160 -38.01 6.91 -7.87
N ARG A 161 -38.55 6.51 -9.02
CA ARG A 161 -39.32 5.26 -9.20
C ARG A 161 -38.47 4.06 -9.59
N LEU A 162 -37.28 4.29 -10.15
CA LEU A 162 -36.37 3.23 -10.55
C LEU A 162 -35.43 2.86 -9.40
N ALA A 163 -35.12 1.58 -9.28
CA ALA A 163 -34.13 1.09 -8.33
C ALA A 163 -32.74 1.66 -8.69
N PRO A 164 -31.97 2.15 -7.70
CA PRO A 164 -30.60 2.59 -7.92
C PRO A 164 -29.75 1.48 -8.56
N GLN A 165 -28.90 1.87 -9.50
CA GLN A 165 -27.94 1.00 -10.16
C GLN A 165 -26.51 1.48 -9.86
N PRO A 166 -25.49 0.61 -9.99
CA PRO A 166 -24.10 1.02 -9.83
C PRO A 166 -23.78 2.21 -10.73
N VAL A 167 -23.11 3.23 -10.19
CA VAL A 167 -22.83 4.48 -10.92
C VAL A 167 -22.13 4.22 -12.25
N GLU A 168 -21.22 3.24 -12.30
CA GLU A 168 -20.52 2.79 -13.51
C GLU A 168 -21.41 2.24 -14.64
N LYS A 169 -22.67 1.89 -14.36
CA LYS A 169 -23.62 1.33 -15.33
C LYS A 169 -24.61 2.35 -15.89
N ILE A 170 -24.56 3.61 -15.46
CA ILE A 170 -25.50 4.64 -15.92
C ILE A 170 -25.09 5.13 -17.30
N ALA A 171 -26.06 5.19 -18.22
CA ALA A 171 -25.81 5.48 -19.63
C ALA A 171 -25.83 6.99 -19.99
N SER A 172 -26.40 7.87 -19.16
CA SER A 172 -26.54 9.29 -19.47
C SER A 172 -25.32 10.09 -19.01
N GLY A 173 -24.52 10.59 -19.96
CA GLY A 173 -23.32 11.38 -19.67
C GLY A 173 -23.58 12.62 -18.81
N GLY A 174 -24.68 13.33 -19.06
CA GLY A 174 -25.03 14.53 -18.28
C GLY A 174 -25.45 14.23 -16.83
N GLU A 175 -26.06 13.08 -16.58
CA GLU A 175 -26.41 12.65 -15.21
C GLU A 175 -25.16 12.27 -14.43
N ILE A 176 -24.26 11.50 -15.07
CA ILE A 176 -22.98 11.14 -14.47
C ILE A 176 -22.13 12.37 -14.15
N SER A 177 -22.04 13.35 -15.04
CA SER A 177 -21.27 14.57 -14.78
C SER A 177 -21.76 15.33 -13.54
N ARG A 178 -23.09 15.40 -13.33
CA ARG A 178 -23.67 16.03 -12.13
C ARG A 178 -23.41 15.23 -10.86
N VAL A 179 -23.47 13.90 -10.92
CA VAL A 179 -23.07 13.02 -9.80
C VAL A 179 -21.59 13.21 -9.47
N MET A 180 -20.73 13.21 -10.49
CA MET A 180 -19.29 13.38 -10.31
C MET A 180 -18.93 14.77 -9.77
N LEU A 181 -19.61 15.83 -10.21
CA LEU A 181 -19.47 17.16 -9.61
C LEU A 181 -19.85 17.13 -8.13
N SER A 182 -20.97 16.49 -7.78
CA SER A 182 -21.44 16.40 -6.40
C SER A 182 -20.44 15.66 -5.50
N LEU A 183 -19.87 14.57 -6.01
CA LEU A 183 -18.83 13.80 -5.31
C LEU A 183 -17.53 14.59 -5.18
N LYS A 184 -17.07 15.22 -6.26
CA LYS A 184 -15.84 16.03 -6.27
C LYS A 184 -15.97 17.23 -5.33
N ALA A 185 -17.11 17.90 -5.30
CA ALA A 185 -17.36 19.02 -4.39
C ALA A 185 -17.31 18.57 -2.92
N LEU A 186 -17.96 17.44 -2.59
CA LEU A 186 -17.92 16.87 -1.25
C LEU A 186 -16.50 16.46 -0.84
N LEU A 187 -15.72 15.89 -1.76
CA LEU A 187 -14.34 15.52 -1.52
C LEU A 187 -13.45 16.75 -1.37
N ALA A 188 -13.61 17.78 -2.20
CA ALA A 188 -12.84 19.01 -2.15
C ALA A 188 -12.96 19.74 -0.80
N GLU A 189 -14.14 19.71 -0.17
CA GLU A 189 -14.34 20.27 1.18
C GLU A 189 -13.52 19.53 2.27
N LYS A 190 -13.15 18.27 2.03
CA LYS A 190 -12.43 17.41 2.99
C LYS A 190 -10.98 17.16 2.62
N SER A 191 -10.64 17.33 1.35
CA SER A 191 -9.35 16.99 0.76
C SER A 191 -8.60 18.29 0.52
N LYS A 192 -7.36 18.38 0.99
CA LYS A 192 -6.46 19.51 0.69
C LYS A 192 -5.90 19.40 -0.74
N LEU A 193 -6.77 19.27 -1.73
CA LEU A 193 -6.37 19.26 -3.14
C LEU A 193 -6.03 20.70 -3.55
N PRO A 194 -4.83 20.98 -4.09
CA PRO A 194 -4.46 22.35 -4.45
C PRO A 194 -5.21 22.86 -5.69
N THR A 195 -5.50 21.97 -6.64
CA THR A 195 -6.11 22.33 -7.93
C THR A 195 -7.04 21.23 -8.43
N ILE A 196 -8.16 21.59 -9.05
CA ILE A 196 -9.08 20.69 -9.76
C ILE A 196 -9.44 21.23 -11.14
N ILE A 197 -9.55 20.33 -12.13
CA ILE A 197 -9.94 20.65 -13.51
C ILE A 197 -11.28 19.97 -13.81
N PHE A 198 -12.23 20.77 -14.32
CA PHE A 198 -13.51 20.33 -14.84
C PHE A 198 -13.55 20.57 -16.35
N ASP A 199 -13.80 19.51 -17.12
CA ASP A 199 -13.92 19.56 -18.58
C ASP A 199 -15.31 19.08 -18.98
N GLU A 200 -16.05 19.90 -19.73
CA GLU A 200 -17.39 19.63 -20.27
C GLU A 200 -18.42 19.06 -19.27
N ILE A 201 -18.30 19.38 -17.98
CA ILE A 201 -19.26 18.92 -16.96
C ILE A 201 -20.66 19.55 -17.14
N ASP A 202 -20.73 20.58 -17.98
CA ASP A 202 -21.91 21.34 -18.36
C ASP A 202 -22.67 20.72 -19.56
N THR A 203 -22.29 19.52 -20.01
CA THR A 203 -23.00 18.82 -21.08
C THR A 203 -24.44 18.47 -20.68
N GLY A 204 -25.41 18.93 -21.48
CA GLY A 204 -26.83 18.62 -21.28
C GLY A 204 -27.48 19.35 -20.11
N VAL A 205 -26.92 20.49 -19.67
CA VAL A 205 -27.53 21.39 -18.70
C VAL A 205 -27.71 22.80 -19.28
N SER A 206 -28.74 23.51 -18.82
CA SER A 206 -29.02 24.88 -19.24
C SER A 206 -29.83 25.64 -18.18
N GLY A 207 -29.96 26.96 -18.36
CA GLY A 207 -30.78 27.82 -17.50
C GLY A 207 -30.37 27.76 -16.03
N ARG A 208 -31.34 27.53 -15.14
CA ARG A 208 -31.11 27.51 -13.68
C ARG A 208 -30.14 26.42 -13.23
N ILE A 209 -30.05 25.30 -13.95
CA ILE A 209 -29.13 24.21 -13.60
C ILE A 209 -27.68 24.62 -13.90
N ALA A 210 -27.45 25.31 -15.02
CA ALA A 210 -26.14 25.83 -15.38
C ALA A 210 -25.66 26.90 -14.39
N ASP A 211 -26.58 27.75 -13.92
CA ASP A 211 -26.28 28.75 -12.89
C ASP A 211 -25.93 28.10 -11.55
N ALA A 212 -26.73 27.14 -11.07
CA ALA A 212 -26.43 26.38 -9.85
C ALA A 212 -25.11 25.61 -9.94
N MET A 213 -24.78 25.05 -11.11
CA MET A 213 -23.49 24.42 -11.36
C MET A 213 -22.34 25.43 -11.26
N GLY A 214 -22.48 26.61 -11.86
CA GLY A 214 -21.51 27.69 -11.74
C GLY A 214 -21.30 28.14 -10.29
N GLU A 215 -22.37 28.24 -9.50
CA GLU A 215 -22.28 28.57 -8.07
C GLU A 215 -21.50 27.52 -7.27
N ILE A 216 -21.78 26.22 -7.50
CA ILE A 216 -21.05 25.13 -6.85
C ILE A 216 -19.56 25.19 -7.22
N ILE A 217 -19.23 25.30 -8.51
CA ILE A 217 -17.84 25.39 -8.97
C ILE A 217 -17.13 26.60 -8.36
N ASN A 218 -17.79 27.75 -8.31
CA ASN A 218 -17.24 28.97 -7.72
C ASN A 218 -16.97 28.81 -6.22
N SER A 219 -17.87 28.18 -5.48
CA SER A 219 -17.68 27.92 -4.04
C SER A 219 -16.46 27.02 -3.75
N LEU A 220 -16.11 26.12 -4.68
CA LEU A 220 -14.88 25.33 -4.56
C LEU A 220 -13.63 26.21 -4.69
N GLY A 221 -13.72 27.31 -5.46
CA GLY A 221 -12.67 28.31 -5.64
C GLY A 221 -12.21 28.98 -4.35
N GLU A 222 -13.08 29.03 -3.32
CA GLU A 222 -12.73 29.63 -2.02
C GLU A 222 -11.59 28.88 -1.30
N ASN A 223 -11.42 27.59 -1.57
CA ASN A 223 -10.49 26.72 -0.86
C ASN A 223 -9.41 26.09 -1.75
N MET A 224 -9.57 26.15 -3.08
CA MET A 224 -8.64 25.57 -4.05
C MET A 224 -8.71 26.24 -5.42
N GLN A 225 -7.71 26.02 -6.25
CA GLN A 225 -7.76 26.50 -7.63
C GLN A 225 -8.70 25.62 -8.46
N VAL A 226 -9.68 26.23 -9.12
CA VAL A 226 -10.60 25.55 -10.02
C VAL A 226 -10.41 26.04 -11.45
N VAL A 227 -10.16 25.10 -12.38
CA VAL A 227 -10.14 25.39 -13.82
C VAL A 227 -11.34 24.71 -14.44
N ALA A 228 -12.30 25.49 -14.94
CA ALA A 228 -13.48 24.99 -15.61
C ALA A 228 -13.42 25.32 -17.11
N ILE A 229 -13.52 24.30 -17.96
CA ILE A 229 -13.67 24.42 -19.40
C ILE A 229 -15.16 24.29 -19.70
N THR A 230 -15.77 25.37 -20.19
CA THR A 230 -17.22 25.48 -20.34
C THR A 230 -17.58 26.29 -21.58
N HIS A 231 -18.73 25.97 -22.16
CA HIS A 231 -19.36 26.77 -23.21
C HIS A 231 -20.60 27.53 -22.70
N LEU A 232 -20.96 27.37 -21.41
CA LEU A 232 -22.13 28.00 -20.83
C LEU A 232 -21.78 29.35 -20.20
N PRO A 233 -22.44 30.46 -20.61
CA PRO A 233 -22.17 31.79 -20.07
C PRO A 233 -22.45 31.86 -18.56
N GLN A 234 -23.41 31.08 -18.06
CA GLN A 234 -23.74 31.02 -16.64
C GLN A 234 -22.56 30.53 -15.81
N VAL A 235 -21.83 29.52 -16.28
CA VAL A 235 -20.66 28.98 -15.58
C VAL A 235 -19.46 29.93 -15.74
N ALA A 236 -19.18 30.36 -16.97
CA ALA A 236 -18.05 31.24 -17.27
C ALA A 236 -18.14 32.60 -16.54
N SER A 237 -19.35 33.11 -16.31
CA SER A 237 -19.57 34.38 -15.61
C SER A 237 -19.14 34.36 -14.14
N LYS A 238 -19.16 33.20 -13.47
CA LYS A 238 -18.83 33.09 -12.04
C LYS A 238 -17.33 33.08 -11.76
N GLY A 239 -16.49 32.76 -12.75
CA GLY A 239 -15.04 32.65 -12.55
C GLY A 239 -14.37 33.98 -12.24
N GLU A 240 -13.33 33.98 -11.43
CA GLU A 240 -12.54 35.20 -11.14
C GLU A 240 -11.71 35.66 -12.35
N ALA A 241 -11.15 34.68 -13.09
CA ALA A 241 -10.40 34.92 -14.32
C ALA A 241 -11.06 34.17 -15.47
N HIS A 242 -11.16 34.82 -16.63
CA HIS A 242 -11.75 34.25 -17.83
C HIS A 242 -10.70 34.23 -18.95
N PHE A 243 -10.49 33.05 -19.53
CA PHE A 243 -9.60 32.86 -20.68
C PHE A 243 -10.42 32.39 -21.87
N VAL A 244 -10.16 32.97 -23.04
CA VAL A 244 -10.78 32.53 -24.29
C VAL A 244 -9.79 31.72 -25.12
N VAL A 245 -10.27 30.61 -25.66
CA VAL A 245 -9.52 29.77 -26.61
C VAL A 245 -9.97 30.13 -28.02
N TYR A 246 -9.03 30.44 -28.91
CA TYR A 246 -9.34 30.76 -30.31
C TYR A 246 -8.27 30.23 -31.26
N LYS A 247 -8.65 30.01 -32.53
CA LYS A 247 -7.73 29.55 -33.59
C LYS A 247 -7.27 30.74 -34.44
N HIS A 248 -5.96 30.83 -34.67
CA HIS A 248 -5.34 31.79 -35.58
C HIS A 248 -4.21 31.08 -36.34
N ASP A 249 -4.19 31.15 -37.66
CA ASP A 249 -3.20 30.49 -38.54
C ASP A 249 -2.95 29.01 -38.21
N SER A 250 -4.03 28.24 -38.02
CA SER A 250 -3.99 26.81 -37.62
C SER A 250 -3.36 26.52 -36.26
N ARG A 251 -3.08 27.55 -35.44
CA ARG A 251 -2.64 27.42 -34.04
C ARG A 251 -3.77 27.75 -33.07
N THR A 252 -3.84 26.99 -31.98
CA THR A 252 -4.75 27.29 -30.86
C THR A 252 -4.04 28.24 -29.89
N ASN A 253 -4.66 29.38 -29.63
CA ASN A 253 -4.17 30.40 -28.71
C ASN A 253 -5.11 30.54 -27.51
N LEU A 254 -4.56 31.03 -26.40
CA LEU A 254 -5.27 31.28 -25.15
C LEU A 254 -4.94 32.70 -24.67
N THR A 255 -5.95 33.52 -24.43
CA THR A 255 -5.77 34.90 -23.94
C THR A 255 -6.66 35.15 -22.72
N ARG A 256 -6.12 35.80 -21.69
CA ARG A 256 -6.88 36.27 -20.54
C ARG A 256 -7.65 37.53 -20.91
N LEU A 257 -8.93 37.56 -20.59
CA LEU A 257 -9.82 38.69 -20.85
C LEU A 257 -9.79 39.71 -19.71
N GLY A 258 -9.81 41.01 -20.05
CA GLY A 258 -10.13 42.11 -19.13
C GLY A 258 -11.64 42.27 -18.90
N ASP A 259 -12.05 43.18 -18.03
CA ASP A 259 -13.44 43.27 -17.56
C ASP A 259 -14.47 43.54 -18.68
N GLU A 260 -14.21 44.49 -19.57
CA GLU A 260 -15.13 44.79 -20.70
C GLU A 260 -15.06 43.71 -21.80
N GLU A 261 -13.89 43.08 -21.99
CA GLU A 261 -13.74 41.95 -22.91
C GLU A 261 -14.54 40.73 -22.40
N ARG A 262 -14.58 40.51 -21.08
CA ARG A 262 -15.42 39.49 -20.44
C ARG A 262 -16.89 39.73 -20.70
N VAL A 263 -17.39 40.97 -20.55
CA VAL A 263 -18.80 41.31 -20.85
C VAL A 263 -19.12 40.95 -22.31
N THR A 264 -18.22 41.31 -23.22
CA THR A 264 -18.37 41.06 -24.66
C THR A 264 -18.40 39.56 -24.98
N GLU A 265 -17.49 38.77 -24.38
CA GLU A 265 -17.44 37.33 -24.61
C GLU A 265 -18.65 36.61 -24.01
N ILE A 266 -19.08 36.96 -22.79
CA ILE A 266 -20.31 36.40 -22.20
C ILE A 266 -21.54 36.76 -23.04
N ALA A 267 -21.62 37.98 -23.57
CA ALA A 267 -22.71 38.38 -24.45
C ALA A 267 -22.71 37.56 -25.75
N LYS A 268 -21.53 37.31 -26.33
CA LYS A 268 -21.35 36.46 -27.51
C LYS A 268 -21.77 35.01 -27.23
N MET A 269 -21.41 34.46 -26.06
CA MET A 269 -21.86 33.13 -25.63
C MET A 269 -23.39 33.05 -25.48
N LEU A 270 -24.06 34.15 -25.15
CA LEU A 270 -25.52 34.24 -25.02
C LEU A 270 -26.25 34.38 -26.37
N SER A 271 -25.71 35.18 -27.31
CA SER A 271 -26.41 35.56 -28.54
C SER A 271 -25.92 34.83 -29.81
N GLY A 272 -24.84 34.06 -29.72
CA GLY A 272 -24.29 33.29 -30.82
C GLY A 272 -23.58 34.16 -31.86
N SER A 273 -24.30 34.58 -32.91
CA SER A 273 -23.70 35.19 -34.11
C SER A 273 -23.60 36.72 -34.08
N GLU A 274 -24.57 37.42 -33.48
CA GLU A 274 -24.55 38.89 -33.37
C GLU A 274 -24.75 39.34 -31.91
N ILE A 275 -23.89 40.24 -31.45
CA ILE A 275 -23.96 40.80 -30.09
C ILE A 275 -25.05 41.88 -30.07
N SER A 276 -26.17 41.61 -29.42
CA SER A 276 -27.25 42.57 -29.23
C SER A 276 -27.07 43.39 -27.95
N SER A 277 -27.70 44.57 -27.88
CA SER A 277 -27.76 45.37 -26.65
C SER A 277 -28.40 44.60 -25.48
N ALA A 278 -29.38 43.74 -25.77
CA ALA A 278 -30.00 42.86 -24.79
C ALA A 278 -29.02 41.81 -24.26
N ALA A 279 -28.19 41.21 -25.12
CA ALA A 279 -27.17 40.24 -24.72
C ALA A 279 -26.09 40.88 -23.84
N LEU A 280 -25.66 42.10 -24.16
CA LEU A 280 -24.73 42.87 -23.31
C LEU A 280 -25.33 43.20 -21.94
N SER A 281 -26.60 43.61 -21.90
CA SER A 281 -27.31 43.87 -20.65
C SER A 281 -27.36 42.61 -19.77
N GLN A 282 -27.74 41.47 -20.35
CA GLN A 282 -27.81 40.20 -19.63
C GLN A 282 -26.42 39.71 -19.18
N ALA A 283 -25.37 39.91 -19.99
CA ALA A 283 -24.00 39.58 -19.62
C ALA A 283 -23.51 40.39 -18.41
N ARG A 284 -23.83 41.69 -18.36
CA ARG A 284 -23.52 42.55 -17.21
C ARG A 284 -24.23 42.07 -15.94
N LEU A 285 -25.50 41.66 -16.05
CA LEU A 285 -26.24 41.07 -14.93
C LEU A 285 -25.60 39.78 -14.41
N LEU A 286 -25.18 38.87 -15.30
CA LEU A 286 -24.51 37.63 -14.91
C LEU A 286 -23.16 37.89 -14.22
N LEU A 287 -22.43 38.92 -14.65
CA LEU A 287 -21.14 39.31 -14.07
C LEU A 287 -21.29 40.17 -12.80
N GLY A 288 -22.52 40.50 -12.38
CA GLY A 288 -22.75 41.38 -11.22
C GLY A 288 -22.30 42.83 -11.44
N VAL A 289 -22.15 43.26 -12.70
CA VAL A 289 -21.79 44.63 -13.05
C VAL A 289 -23.09 45.43 -13.18
N GLU A 290 -23.37 46.32 -12.22
CA GLU A 290 -24.58 47.15 -12.29
C GLU A 290 -24.63 47.94 -13.61
N PRO A 291 -25.80 48.02 -14.26
CA PRO A 291 -25.96 48.91 -15.40
C PRO A 291 -25.70 50.33 -14.90
N LYS A 292 -24.78 51.06 -15.55
CA LYS A 292 -24.64 52.50 -15.34
C LYS A 292 -26.02 53.11 -15.43
N THR A 293 -26.59 53.48 -14.28
CA THR A 293 -27.89 54.12 -14.23
C THR A 293 -27.68 55.48 -14.86
N THR A 294 -28.08 55.63 -16.12
CA THR A 294 -28.17 56.93 -16.75
C THR A 294 -29.32 57.65 -16.05
N LEU A 295 -29.00 58.36 -14.96
CA LEU A 295 -29.87 59.37 -14.40
C LEU A 295 -30.08 60.41 -15.50
N PHE A 296 -31.29 60.42 -16.07
CA PHE A 296 -31.80 61.56 -16.83
C PHE A 296 -32.20 62.67 -15.87
#